data_AF-A0A835XXU9-F1
#
_entry.id   AF-A0A835XXU9-F1
#
_cell.length_a   1.000
_cell.length_b   1.000
_cell.length_c   1.000
_cell.angle_alpha   90.00
_cell.angle_beta   90.00
_cell.angle_gamma   90.00
#
_symmetry.space_group_name_H-M   'P 1'
#
loop_
_entity.id
_entity.type
_entity.pdbx_description
1 polymer ?
#
loop_
_entity_poly.entity_id
_entity_poly.type
_entity_poly.pdbx_seq_one_letter_code
_entity_poly.pdbx_strand_id
1 'polypeptide(L)'
;MRLRPATTKQSRGLQSTAAAASSSPNGAVEAVGTQPATQWVQKTITLPQFPRGCHVITRKIYEAVPELAGFEVGLANIFILHTSASLTINENASPDVPLDLNDALNRLAPEGPMYRHSDEGPDDMPAHVKSSLMGPSLNVPVSRGRFALGTWQGIYLNEHRNMGGARSVVITLQGQLRMDGRKYGGAWNH
;
A
#
# COMPACT_ATOMS: atom_id res chain seq x y z
N MET A 1 44.99 23.70 -31.37
CA MET A 1 45.05 22.92 -32.64
C MET A 1 43.81 23.27 -33.46
N ARG A 2 43.89 24.36 -34.24
CA ARG A 2 43.79 24.41 -35.72
C ARG A 2 42.47 23.88 -36.34
N LEU A 3 41.62 24.85 -36.67
CA LEU A 3 40.74 25.03 -37.85
C LEU A 3 40.78 23.95 -38.95
N ARG A 4 39.59 23.59 -39.48
CA ARG A 4 39.07 24.02 -40.79
C ARG A 4 37.65 23.48 -41.10
N PRO A 5 36.73 24.28 -41.66
CA PRO A 5 35.51 23.83 -42.32
C PRO A 5 35.74 23.63 -43.83
N ALA A 6 34.92 22.80 -44.49
CA ALA A 6 34.92 22.64 -45.95
C ALA A 6 33.55 22.99 -46.56
N THR A 7 33.67 23.70 -47.67
CA THR A 7 32.72 24.49 -48.45
C THR A 7 31.76 23.71 -49.36
N THR A 8 30.54 24.24 -49.45
CA THR A 8 29.71 24.56 -50.62
C THR A 8 29.90 23.80 -51.94
N LYS A 9 28.79 23.32 -52.52
CA LYS A 9 28.43 23.55 -53.93
C LYS A 9 26.93 23.36 -54.20
N GLN A 10 26.32 24.44 -54.69
CA GLN A 10 25.05 24.41 -55.43
C GLN A 10 25.30 23.91 -56.87
N SER A 11 24.31 23.25 -57.46
CA SER A 11 24.07 23.33 -58.91
C SER A 11 22.59 23.12 -59.23
N ARG A 12 22.08 24.02 -60.08
CA ARG A 12 20.71 24.18 -60.61
C ARG A 12 20.28 23.04 -61.55
N GLY A 13 18.96 22.86 -61.71
CA GLY A 13 18.35 22.19 -62.87
C GLY A 13 16.82 22.21 -62.81
N LEU A 14 16.18 22.75 -63.85
CA LEU A 14 14.77 23.13 -63.97
C LEU A 14 13.84 21.98 -64.43
N GLN A 15 12.54 22.20 -64.16
CA GLN A 15 11.34 21.93 -65.00
C GLN A 15 10.53 20.61 -64.90
N SER A 16 9.26 20.83 -64.52
CA SER A 16 8.03 20.43 -65.24
C SER A 16 7.42 19.04 -65.01
N THR A 17 6.24 19.00 -64.37
CA THR A 17 4.93 18.62 -64.94
C THR A 17 3.98 17.97 -63.92
N ALA A 18 2.70 18.32 -64.07
CA ALA A 18 1.50 17.52 -63.81
C ALA A 18 1.11 17.10 -62.38
N ALA A 19 -0.12 17.50 -62.03
CA ALA A 19 -0.90 16.98 -60.94
C ALA A 19 -1.24 15.49 -61.13
N ALA A 20 -1.21 14.74 -60.03
CA ALA A 20 -2.02 13.54 -59.86
C ALA A 20 -2.49 13.51 -58.40
N ALA A 21 -3.79 13.70 -58.21
CA ALA A 21 -4.44 13.35 -56.96
C ALA A 21 -4.37 11.83 -56.80
N SER A 22 -3.69 11.35 -55.75
CA SER A 22 -3.81 9.98 -55.28
C SER A 22 -4.34 10.00 -53.84
N SER A 23 -5.62 9.69 -53.71
CA SER A 23 -6.27 9.34 -52.46
C SER A 23 -5.53 8.19 -51.79
N SER A 24 -4.99 8.42 -50.59
CA SER A 24 -4.68 7.34 -49.65
C SER A 24 -5.75 7.33 -48.56
N PRO A 25 -6.68 6.38 -48.57
CA PRO A 25 -7.47 6.04 -47.41
C PRO A 25 -6.60 5.10 -46.57
N ASN A 26 -6.14 5.56 -45.42
CA ASN A 26 -5.90 4.75 -44.25
C ASN A 26 -5.43 5.68 -43.15
N GLY A 27 -6.41 6.32 -42.50
CA GLY A 27 -6.23 6.63 -41.09
C GLY A 27 -5.99 5.29 -40.39
N ALA A 28 -4.73 5.00 -40.11
CA ALA A 28 -4.39 4.01 -39.11
C ALA A 28 -5.02 4.52 -37.82
N VAL A 29 -6.21 4.01 -37.53
CA VAL A 29 -6.80 4.12 -36.20
C VAL A 29 -5.81 3.38 -35.31
N GLU A 30 -4.97 4.12 -34.60
CA GLU A 30 -4.24 3.53 -33.48
C GLU A 30 -5.31 2.85 -32.63
N ALA A 31 -5.20 1.53 -32.48
CA ALA A 31 -6.06 0.80 -31.58
C ALA A 31 -5.88 1.45 -30.22
N VAL A 32 -6.89 2.19 -29.76
CA VAL A 32 -6.95 2.71 -28.40
C VAL A 32 -6.89 1.48 -27.53
N GLY A 33 -5.69 1.17 -27.02
CA GLY A 33 -5.47 0.02 -26.16
C GLY A 33 -6.44 0.15 -25.00
N THR A 34 -7.32 -0.83 -24.84
CA THR A 34 -8.28 -0.88 -23.74
C THR A 34 -7.51 -0.67 -22.44
N GLN A 35 -7.71 0.48 -21.79
CA GLN A 35 -7.03 0.77 -20.53
C GLN A 35 -7.57 -0.17 -19.46
N PRO A 36 -6.71 -0.70 -18.56
CA PRO A 36 -7.18 -1.59 -17.50
C PRO A 36 -8.14 -0.84 -16.59
N ALA A 37 -9.27 -1.46 -16.26
CA ALA A 37 -10.26 -0.86 -15.38
C ALA A 37 -9.64 -0.55 -14.01
N THR A 38 -9.85 0.67 -13.50
CA THR A 38 -9.47 1.03 -12.14
C THR A 38 -10.66 0.77 -11.20
N GLN A 39 -10.40 0.20 -10.03
CA GLN A 39 -11.41 -0.09 -9.02
C GLN A 39 -11.02 0.46 -7.66
N TRP A 40 -12.04 0.87 -6.89
CA TRP A 40 -11.95 1.17 -5.46
C TRP A 40 -12.80 0.16 -4.70
N VAL A 41 -12.25 -0.39 -3.62
CA VAL A 41 -12.97 -1.27 -2.68
C VAL A 41 -12.67 -0.78 -1.27
N GLN A 42 -13.69 -0.55 -0.45
CA GLN A 42 -13.51 -0.21 0.96
C GLN A 42 -14.31 -1.15 1.83
N LYS A 43 -13.69 -1.65 2.90
CA LYS A 43 -14.33 -2.50 3.89
C LYS A 43 -13.94 -2.08 5.29
N THR A 44 -14.89 -2.14 6.20
CA THR A 44 -14.64 -2.03 7.64
C THR A 44 -14.75 -3.42 8.24
N ILE A 45 -13.72 -3.84 8.97
CA ILE A 45 -13.70 -5.10 9.71
C ILE A 45 -13.51 -4.85 11.20
N THR A 46 -13.95 -5.81 11.99
CA THR A 46 -13.68 -5.88 13.43
C THR A 46 -12.68 -7.00 13.68
N LEU A 47 -11.50 -6.64 14.15
CA LEU A 47 -10.53 -7.57 14.69
C LEU A 47 -10.98 -8.03 16.09
N PRO A 48 -10.70 -9.29 16.47
CA PRO A 48 -11.02 -9.77 17.81
C PRO A 48 -10.25 -8.95 18.85
N GLN A 49 -10.65 -9.09 20.12
CA GLN A 49 -9.87 -8.54 21.22
C GLN A 49 -8.50 -9.21 21.29
N PHE A 50 -7.46 -8.40 21.51
CA PHE A 50 -6.11 -8.86 21.79
C PHE A 50 -5.69 -8.40 23.19
N PRO A 51 -4.83 -9.15 23.90
CA PRO A 51 -4.14 -8.62 25.07
C PRO A 51 -3.15 -7.53 24.64
N ARG A 52 -2.67 -6.72 25.58
CA ARG A 52 -1.57 -5.79 25.31
C ARG A 52 -0.40 -6.52 24.64
N GLY A 53 0.12 -5.91 23.58
CA GLY A 53 1.27 -6.44 22.85
C GLY A 53 1.22 -6.13 21.36
N CYS A 54 2.20 -6.66 20.63
CA CYS A 54 2.28 -6.55 19.18
C CYS A 54 1.83 -7.88 18.55
N HIS A 55 0.91 -7.83 17.59
CA HIS A 55 0.23 -9.01 17.04
C HIS A 55 0.28 -9.01 15.53
N VAL A 56 0.79 -10.09 14.92
CA VAL A 56 0.76 -10.26 13.46
C VAL A 56 -0.68 -10.52 13.02
N ILE A 57 -1.25 -9.61 12.24
CA ILE A 57 -2.63 -9.69 11.73
C ILE A 57 -2.70 -9.83 10.21
N THR A 58 -1.58 -10.02 9.51
CA THR A 58 -1.50 -10.13 8.05
C THR A 58 -2.59 -11.04 7.47
N ARG A 59 -2.79 -12.23 8.06
CA ARG A 59 -3.80 -13.20 7.62
C ARG A 59 -5.22 -12.63 7.69
N LYS A 60 -5.57 -12.00 8.81
CA LYS A 60 -6.89 -11.39 9.03
C LYS A 60 -7.18 -10.29 8.01
N ILE A 61 -6.16 -9.52 7.63
CA ILE A 61 -6.29 -8.50 6.58
C ILE A 61 -6.52 -9.16 5.22
N TYR A 62 -5.77 -10.19 4.84
CA TYR A 62 -6.00 -10.90 3.59
C TYR A 62 -7.39 -11.54 3.50
N GLU A 63 -7.85 -12.20 4.58
CA GLU A 63 -9.17 -12.81 4.66
C GLU A 63 -10.30 -11.77 4.52
N ALA A 64 -10.07 -10.54 4.98
CA ALA A 64 -11.04 -9.45 4.88
C ALA A 64 -11.22 -8.89 3.46
N VAL A 65 -10.21 -8.98 2.60
CA VAL A 65 -10.23 -8.41 1.24
C VAL A 65 -9.93 -9.44 0.14
N PRO A 66 -10.81 -10.43 -0.07
CA PRO A 66 -10.65 -11.40 -1.18
C PRO A 66 -10.65 -10.74 -2.58
N GLU A 67 -11.16 -9.52 -2.70
CA GLU A 67 -11.12 -8.71 -3.92
C GLU A 67 -9.69 -8.36 -4.34
N LEU A 68 -8.74 -8.31 -3.39
CA LEU A 68 -7.32 -8.08 -3.64
C LEU A 68 -6.80 -8.93 -4.79
N ALA A 69 -7.25 -10.19 -4.86
CA ALA A 69 -6.85 -11.15 -5.89
C ALA A 69 -7.17 -10.70 -7.33
N GLY A 70 -8.07 -9.74 -7.54
CA GLY A 70 -8.38 -9.18 -8.85
C GLY A 70 -7.49 -8.01 -9.29
N PHE A 71 -6.71 -7.42 -8.37
CA PHE A 71 -5.87 -6.27 -8.67
C PHE A 71 -4.53 -6.69 -9.30
N GLU A 72 -4.15 -6.02 -10.39
CA GLU A 72 -2.83 -6.15 -11.00
C GLU A 72 -1.79 -5.30 -10.27
N VAL A 73 -2.14 -4.04 -10.02
CA VAL A 73 -1.29 -3.05 -9.36
C VAL A 73 -2.15 -2.03 -8.62
N GLY A 74 -1.70 -1.58 -7.46
CA GLY A 74 -2.45 -0.60 -6.69
C GLY A 74 -1.86 -0.28 -5.34
N LEU A 75 -2.69 0.27 -4.46
CA LEU A 75 -2.41 0.57 -3.07
C LEU A 75 -3.53 0.03 -2.19
N ALA A 76 -3.14 -0.45 -1.02
CA ALA A 76 -4.02 -0.80 0.08
C ALA A 76 -3.73 0.14 1.25
N ASN A 77 -4.68 1.01 1.59
CA ASN A 77 -4.65 1.74 2.84
C ASN A 77 -5.34 0.90 3.92
N ILE A 78 -4.69 0.74 5.07
CA ILE A 78 -5.20 0.02 6.23
C ILE A 78 -5.18 1.00 7.39
N PHE A 79 -6.34 1.38 7.91
CA PHE A 79 -6.50 2.43 8.90
C PHE A 79 -7.26 1.92 10.13
N ILE A 80 -6.67 2.02 11.31
CA ILE A 80 -7.35 1.65 12.56
C ILE A 80 -8.18 2.82 13.09
N LEU A 81 -9.44 2.55 13.47
CA LEU A 81 -10.37 3.56 14.00
C LEU A 81 -10.25 3.72 15.52
N HIS A 82 -9.03 3.70 16.04
CA HIS A 82 -8.74 3.70 17.47
C HIS A 82 -7.51 4.56 17.77
N THR A 83 -7.55 5.31 18.86
CA THR A 83 -6.48 6.24 19.28
C THR A 83 -5.55 5.65 20.35
N SER A 84 -5.87 4.47 20.87
CA SER A 84 -5.10 3.74 21.88
C SER A 84 -4.51 2.41 21.36
N ALA A 85 -4.58 2.19 20.05
CA ALA A 85 -3.92 1.11 19.34
C ALA A 85 -3.30 1.66 18.04
N SER A 86 -2.40 0.91 17.41
CA SER A 86 -1.71 1.36 16.18
C SER A 86 -1.40 0.21 15.23
N LEU A 87 -0.94 0.55 14.04
CA LEU A 87 -0.52 -0.40 13.03
C LEU A 87 0.97 -0.22 12.71
N THR A 88 1.66 -1.31 12.38
CA THR A 88 3.03 -1.25 11.86
C THR A 88 3.32 -2.39 10.88
N ILE A 89 4.45 -2.31 10.17
CA ILE A 89 5.00 -3.41 9.38
C ILE A 89 6.37 -3.74 9.94
N ASN A 90 6.58 -5.00 10.33
CA ASN A 90 7.84 -5.46 10.92
C ASN A 90 8.11 -6.94 10.60
N GLU A 91 9.23 -7.47 11.09
CA GLU A 91 9.66 -8.87 10.92
C GLU A 91 8.66 -9.87 11.52
N ASN A 92 8.10 -10.77 10.71
CA ASN A 92 7.11 -11.78 11.10
C ASN A 92 7.66 -13.22 11.23
N ALA A 93 8.98 -13.41 11.26
CA ALA A 93 9.60 -14.73 11.35
C ALA A 93 9.93 -15.15 12.78
N SER A 94 10.52 -14.23 13.56
CA SER A 94 10.86 -14.49 14.96
C SER A 94 9.67 -14.23 15.89
N PRO A 95 9.35 -15.14 16.82
CA PRO A 95 8.36 -14.88 17.86
C PRO A 95 8.83 -13.86 18.91
N ASP A 96 10.13 -13.54 18.95
CA ASP A 96 10.70 -12.57 19.91
C ASP A 96 10.50 -11.13 19.47
N VAL A 97 10.44 -10.86 18.16
CA VAL A 97 10.28 -9.49 17.62
C VAL A 97 9.03 -8.78 18.16
N PRO A 98 7.83 -9.40 18.19
CA PRO A 98 6.66 -8.78 18.82
C PRO A 98 6.81 -8.52 20.32
N LEU A 99 7.55 -9.36 21.04
CA LEU A 99 7.79 -9.22 22.48
C LEU A 99 8.75 -8.06 22.76
N ASP A 100 9.89 -8.04 22.07
CA ASP A 100 10.89 -6.98 22.18
C ASP A 100 10.32 -5.61 21.76
N LEU A 101 9.49 -5.58 20.71
CA LEU A 101 8.82 -4.36 20.29
C LEU A 101 7.84 -3.84 21.36
N ASN A 102 7.03 -4.72 21.94
CA ASN A 102 6.15 -4.35 23.06
C ASN A 102 6.95 -3.79 24.24
N ASP A 103 8.04 -4.46 24.61
CA ASP A 103 8.91 -4.03 25.70
C ASP A 103 9.56 -2.67 25.43
N ALA A 104 10.05 -2.46 24.19
CA ALA A 104 10.59 -1.18 23.77
C ALA A 104 9.54 -0.05 23.85
N LEU A 105 8.31 -0.31 23.39
CA LEU A 105 7.21 0.65 23.48
C LEU A 105 6.87 0.98 24.94
N ASN A 106 6.87 -0.01 25.83
CA ASN A 106 6.64 0.20 27.26
C ASN A 106 7.75 0.99 27.94
N ARG A 107 9.00 0.92 27.47
CA ARG A 107 10.09 1.78 27.93
C ARG A 107 9.99 3.21 27.36
N LEU A 108 9.52 3.35 26.13
CA LEU A 108 9.39 4.65 25.44
C LEU A 108 8.26 5.52 26.02
N ALA A 109 7.15 4.89 26.38
CA ALA A 109 6.01 5.53 27.03
C ALA A 109 5.55 4.64 28.21
N PRO A 110 6.24 4.73 29.36
CA PRO A 110 5.93 3.93 30.53
C PRO A 110 4.64 4.39 31.19
N GLU A 111 3.95 3.48 31.88
CA GLU A 111 2.85 3.89 32.77
C GLU A 111 3.39 4.65 33.99
N GLY A 112 2.60 5.59 34.49
CA GLY A 112 2.94 6.29 35.74
C GLY A 112 2.22 7.62 35.93
N PRO A 113 2.48 8.29 37.06
CA PRO A 113 1.79 9.53 37.44
C PRO A 113 2.26 10.78 36.67
N MET A 114 3.12 10.62 35.66
CA MET A 114 3.63 11.74 34.86
C MET A 114 2.61 12.29 33.86
N TYR A 115 1.57 11.52 33.56
CA TYR A 115 0.53 11.92 32.61
C TYR A 115 -0.66 12.56 33.33
N ARG A 116 -1.19 13.62 32.72
CA ARG A 116 -2.40 14.30 33.21
C ARG A 116 -3.69 13.57 32.86
N HIS A 117 -3.67 12.75 31.81
CA HIS A 117 -4.81 12.00 31.33
C HIS A 117 -4.67 10.54 31.77
N SER A 118 -5.67 10.03 32.46
CA SER A 118 -5.72 8.66 32.97
C SER A 118 -7.17 8.24 33.22
N ASP A 119 -8.11 8.79 32.44
CA ASP A 119 -9.54 8.68 32.68
C ASP A 119 -10.00 7.22 32.58
N GLU A 120 -9.32 6.44 31.74
CA GLU A 120 -9.57 5.01 31.55
C GLU A 120 -8.50 4.10 32.20
N GLY A 121 -7.69 4.64 33.13
CA GLY A 121 -6.69 3.89 33.89
C GLY A 121 -5.23 4.30 33.62
N PRO A 122 -4.27 3.62 34.27
CA PRO A 122 -2.85 3.98 34.23
C PRO A 122 -2.20 3.83 32.85
N ASP A 123 -2.82 3.07 31.95
CA ASP A 123 -2.31 2.80 30.61
C ASP A 123 -2.94 3.64 29.49
N ASP A 124 -3.84 4.56 29.86
CA ASP A 124 -4.62 5.36 28.93
C ASP A 124 -3.75 6.33 28.10
N MET A 125 -3.15 7.33 28.75
CA MET A 125 -2.26 8.25 28.06
C MET A 125 -1.00 7.59 27.46
N PRO A 126 -0.32 6.61 28.13
CA PRO A 126 0.75 5.86 27.49
C PRO A 126 0.33 5.20 26.16
N ALA A 127 -0.88 4.65 26.08
CA ALA A 127 -1.39 4.07 24.85
C ALA A 127 -1.60 5.11 23.75
N HIS A 128 -2.10 6.30 24.08
CA HIS A 128 -2.20 7.41 23.13
C HIS A 128 -0.84 7.90 22.64
N VAL A 129 0.18 7.96 23.51
CA VAL A 129 1.55 8.31 23.11
C VAL A 129 2.10 7.28 22.12
N LYS A 130 2.03 5.99 22.47
CA LYS A 130 2.51 4.91 21.58
C LYS A 130 1.77 4.91 20.25
N SER A 131 0.45 5.08 20.27
CA SER A 131 -0.36 5.17 19.06
C SER A 131 0.02 6.36 18.19
N SER A 132 0.25 7.53 18.77
CA SER A 132 0.66 8.74 18.03
C SER A 132 2.05 8.61 17.41
N LEU A 133 2.98 7.89 18.06
CA LEU A 133 4.34 7.66 17.57
C LEU A 133 4.38 6.65 16.41
N MET A 134 3.58 5.58 16.49
CA MET A 134 3.55 4.54 15.45
C MET A 134 2.63 4.89 14.28
N GLY A 135 1.51 5.55 14.59
CA GLY A 135 0.50 5.98 13.64
C GLY A 135 -0.66 4.98 13.47
N PRO A 136 -1.83 5.47 13.01
CA PRO A 136 -3.03 4.67 12.84
C PRO A 136 -3.11 3.97 11.47
N SER A 137 -2.20 4.24 10.54
CA SER A 137 -2.39 3.88 9.13
C SER A 137 -1.17 3.28 8.47
N LEU A 138 -1.40 2.28 7.62
CA LEU A 138 -0.43 1.73 6.69
C LEU A 138 -0.87 1.98 5.25
N ASN A 139 0.08 2.28 4.38
CA ASN A 139 -0.12 2.29 2.92
C ASN A 139 0.77 1.21 2.32
N VAL A 140 0.15 0.13 1.83
CA VAL A 140 0.84 -1.07 1.35
C VAL A 140 0.66 -1.19 -0.16
N PRO A 141 1.74 -1.31 -0.94
CA PRO A 141 1.61 -1.53 -2.37
C PRO A 141 0.93 -2.87 -2.67
N VAL A 142 0.12 -2.91 -3.72
CA VAL A 142 -0.53 -4.11 -4.23
C VAL A 142 0.11 -4.48 -5.55
N SER A 143 0.45 -5.76 -5.71
CA SER A 143 0.97 -6.30 -6.96
C SER A 143 0.48 -7.73 -7.16
N ARG A 144 -0.03 -8.03 -8.36
CA ARG A 144 -0.43 -9.38 -8.81
C ARG A 144 -1.30 -10.11 -7.79
N GLY A 145 -2.33 -9.42 -7.31
CA GLY A 145 -3.32 -9.97 -6.39
C GLY A 145 -2.85 -10.11 -4.94
N ARG A 146 -1.76 -9.46 -4.55
CA ARG A 146 -1.13 -9.59 -3.22
C ARG A 146 -0.71 -8.24 -2.66
N PHE A 147 -0.61 -8.14 -1.34
CA PHE A 147 0.21 -7.10 -0.73
C PHE A 147 1.68 -7.36 -1.09
N ALA A 148 2.36 -6.36 -1.62
CA ALA A 148 3.76 -6.44 -2.01
C ALA A 148 4.66 -6.22 -0.79
N LEU A 149 4.53 -7.10 0.19
CA LEU A 149 5.37 -7.16 1.39
C LEU A 149 6.67 -7.91 1.07
N GLY A 150 7.77 -7.51 1.71
CA GLY A 150 9.01 -8.28 1.70
C GLY A 150 8.85 -9.63 2.42
N THR A 151 9.79 -10.56 2.18
CA THR A 151 9.76 -11.93 2.74
C THR A 151 9.50 -11.98 4.24
N TRP A 152 10.07 -11.04 4.98
CA TRP A 152 9.97 -10.98 6.43
C TRP A 152 8.92 -9.99 6.92
N GLN A 153 8.23 -9.27 6.05
CA GLN A 153 7.30 -8.22 6.49
C GLN A 153 5.92 -8.79 6.79
N GLY A 154 5.44 -8.58 8.02
CA GLY A 154 4.05 -8.77 8.42
C GLY A 154 3.37 -7.45 8.77
N ILE A 155 2.05 -7.42 8.72
CA ILE A 155 1.21 -6.32 9.19
C ILE A 155 0.82 -6.61 10.64
N TYR A 156 1.03 -5.63 11.51
CA TYR A 156 0.86 -5.74 12.95
C TYR A 156 -0.28 -4.86 13.44
N LEU A 157 -1.03 -5.38 14.42
CA LEU A 157 -1.79 -4.59 15.38
C LEU A 157 -0.96 -4.47 16.65
N ASN A 158 -0.66 -3.24 17.08
CA ASN A 158 -0.07 -3.00 18.39
C ASN A 158 -1.19 -2.54 19.33
N GLU A 159 -1.59 -3.43 20.23
CA GLU A 159 -2.55 -3.17 21.29
C GLU A 159 -1.81 -2.61 22.49
N HIS A 160 -2.07 -1.34 22.83
CA HIS A 160 -1.34 -0.66 23.90
C HIS A 160 -2.08 -0.69 25.25
N ARG A 161 -3.36 -1.06 25.25
CA ARG A 161 -4.18 -1.16 26.46
C ARG A 161 -4.22 -2.59 26.98
N ASN A 162 -4.28 -2.76 28.29
CA ASN A 162 -4.50 -4.06 28.94
C ASN A 162 -5.89 -4.61 28.61
N MET A 163 -6.88 -3.72 28.50
CA MET A 163 -8.29 -4.04 28.22
C MET A 163 -8.83 -3.19 27.06
N GLY A 164 -8.22 -3.31 25.88
CA GLY A 164 -8.56 -2.50 24.69
C GLY A 164 -9.83 -2.90 23.93
N GLY A 165 -10.39 -4.08 24.22
CA GLY A 165 -11.56 -4.61 23.49
C GLY A 165 -11.28 -4.95 22.03
N ALA A 166 -12.35 -5.08 21.24
CA ALA A 166 -12.23 -5.33 19.80
C ALA A 166 -11.82 -4.06 19.04
N ARG A 167 -11.04 -4.22 17.97
CA ARG A 167 -10.52 -3.09 17.18
C ARG A 167 -11.13 -3.06 15.79
N SER A 168 -11.49 -1.87 15.32
CA SER A 168 -12.11 -1.66 14.01
C SER A 168 -11.07 -1.13 13.05
N VAL A 169 -11.01 -1.71 11.86
CA VAL A 169 -10.04 -1.36 10.81
C VAL A 169 -10.77 -1.12 9.50
N VAL A 170 -10.48 -0.01 8.84
CA VAL A 170 -10.92 0.29 7.47
C VAL A 170 -9.79 -0.10 6.52
N ILE A 171 -10.12 -0.91 5.51
CA ILE A 171 -9.22 -1.30 4.44
C ILE A 171 -9.75 -0.72 3.14
N THR A 172 -8.95 0.10 2.47
CA THR A 172 -9.28 0.69 1.16
C THR A 172 -8.28 0.18 0.13
N LEU A 173 -8.75 -0.60 -0.84
CA LEU A 173 -7.99 -0.97 -2.03
C LEU A 173 -8.30 0.00 -3.16
N GLN A 174 -7.27 0.44 -3.87
CA GLN A 174 -7.40 1.19 -5.11
C GLN A 174 -6.33 0.80 -6.11
N GLY A 175 -6.69 0.71 -7.38
CA GLY A 175 -5.73 0.34 -8.42
C GLY A 175 -6.36 -0.26 -9.65
N GLN A 176 -5.50 -0.75 -10.54
CA GLN A 176 -5.88 -1.37 -11.80
C GLN A 176 -6.21 -2.85 -11.58
N LEU A 177 -7.34 -3.28 -12.12
CA LEU A 177 -7.70 -4.68 -12.20
C LEU A 177 -6.91 -5.39 -13.28
N ARG A 178 -6.79 -6.70 -13.11
CA ARG A 178 -6.19 -7.57 -14.11
C ARG A 178 -7.00 -7.54 -15.41
N MET A 179 -6.32 -7.33 -16.52
CA MET A 179 -6.91 -7.12 -17.86
C MET A 179 -7.84 -8.25 -18.32
N ASP A 180 -7.53 -9.50 -17.96
CA ASP A 180 -8.29 -10.68 -18.37
C ASP A 180 -9.49 -10.98 -17.45
N GLY A 181 -9.77 -10.12 -16.46
CA GLY A 181 -10.85 -10.28 -15.48
C GLY A 181 -10.66 -11.46 -14.52
N ARG A 182 -9.55 -12.22 -14.63
CA ARG A 182 -9.27 -13.35 -13.74
C ARG A 182 -8.72 -12.86 -12.41
N LYS A 183 -8.94 -13.66 -11.38
CA LYS A 183 -8.31 -13.47 -10.07
C LYS A 183 -7.02 -14.29 -10.00
N TYR A 184 -5.98 -13.72 -9.40
CA TYR A 184 -4.83 -14.47 -8.97
C TYR A 184 -5.24 -15.54 -7.95
N GLY A 185 -4.58 -16.71 -7.98
CA GLY A 185 -4.83 -17.77 -7.00
C GLY A 185 -4.57 -17.30 -5.57
N GLY A 186 -5.36 -17.79 -4.61
CA GLY A 186 -5.27 -17.45 -3.19
C GLY A 186 -3.83 -17.49 -2.69
N ALA A 187 -3.32 -16.34 -2.28
CA ALA A 187 -1.90 -16.09 -2.06
C ALA A 187 -1.40 -16.48 -0.66
N TRP A 188 -2.24 -17.11 0.17
CA TRP A 188 -1.88 -17.53 1.52
C TRP A 188 -1.41 -18.98 1.52
N ASN A 189 -0.23 -19.21 0.95
CA ASN A 189 0.47 -20.50 0.99
C ASN A 189 1.90 -20.32 1.54
N HIS A 190 2.09 -19.53 2.61
CA HIS A 190 3.32 -19.51 3.41
C HIS A 190 2.97 -19.21 4.86
#